data_AF-A0A0F8XKB2-F1
#
_entry.id   AF-A0A0F8XKB2-F1
#
_cell.length_a   1.000
_cell.length_b   1.000
_cell.length_c   1.000
_cell.angle_alpha   90.00
_cell.angle_beta   90.00
_cell.angle_gamma   90.00
#
_symmetry.space_group_name_H-M   'P 1'
#
loop_
_entity.id
_entity.type
_entity.pdbx_description
1 polymer ?
#
loop_
_entity_poly.entity_id
_entity_poly.type
_entity_poly.pdbx_seq_one_letter_code
_entity_poly.pdbx_strand_id
1 'polypeptide(L)'
;MRIGILDANRKTSRPGECWGCKNRIEVKELHAVVILRYGKVQQSLFKLAAAQGRARSKKAGFKYRRLHLKDCLGTWLVAIYTYRSEARSQRKGRPQGSSQLPQMSDEDRLVRKRLVRRKAATLRLILKEEDDQRLAVLVGRMKSLDRQMDIDVIENMARRSESTTRLLNQKIRRVMELPDGHR
;
A
#
# COMPACT_ATOMS: atom_id res chain seq x y z
N MET A 1 -9.96 2.38 12.62
CA MET A 1 -11.35 2.65 13.08
C MET A 1 -11.33 2.43 14.57
N ARG A 2 -11.66 3.46 15.34
CA ARG A 2 -11.80 3.34 16.80
C ARG A 2 -13.30 3.46 17.05
N ILE A 3 -13.92 2.39 17.54
CA ILE A 3 -15.30 2.45 18.03
C ILE A 3 -15.18 3.11 19.41
N GLY A 4 -15.86 4.23 19.60
CA GLY A 4 -15.70 5.08 20.77
C GLY A 4 -16.98 5.17 21.56
N ILE A 5 -16.83 5.05 22.88
CA ILE A 5 -17.57 5.74 23.94
C ILE A 5 -19.08 5.49 23.96
N LEU A 6 -19.50 4.74 24.98
CA LEU A 6 -20.86 4.83 25.51
C LEU A 6 -21.04 6.25 26.04
N ASP A 7 -21.91 7.02 25.40
CA ASP A 7 -22.19 8.40 25.77
C ASP A 7 -23.63 8.50 26.25
N ALA A 8 -23.85 9.35 27.25
CA ALA A 8 -25.17 9.79 27.64
C ALA A 8 -25.22 11.29 27.34
N ASN A 9 -26.27 11.75 26.65
CA ASN A 9 -26.40 13.11 26.14
C ASN A 9 -26.67 14.12 27.30
N ARG A 10 -25.77 14.15 28.29
CA ARG A 10 -25.87 14.85 29.57
C ARG A 10 -25.36 16.30 29.47
N LYS A 11 -24.42 16.56 28.56
CA LYS A 11 -23.73 17.85 28.44
C LYS A 11 -24.47 18.90 27.60
N THR A 12 -25.37 18.48 26.72
CA THR A 12 -25.97 19.34 25.69
C THR A 12 -27.43 19.67 25.94
N SER A 13 -28.08 19.02 26.93
CA SER A 13 -29.50 19.16 27.31
C SER A 13 -30.50 19.13 26.14
N ARG A 14 -30.08 18.64 24.97
CA ARG A 14 -30.86 18.58 23.75
C ARG A 14 -30.91 17.15 23.24
N PRO A 15 -32.07 16.69 22.74
CA PRO A 15 -32.18 15.37 22.14
C PRO A 15 -31.24 15.27 20.92
N GLY A 16 -30.71 14.07 20.72
CA GLY A 16 -29.96 13.72 19.52
C GLY A 16 -30.85 13.03 18.50
N GLU A 17 -30.31 12.79 17.31
CA GLU A 17 -30.93 11.94 16.30
C GLU A 17 -30.02 10.75 16.02
N CYS A 18 -30.61 9.55 15.94
CA CYS A 18 -29.89 8.36 15.56
C CYS A 18 -29.62 8.37 14.05
N TRP A 19 -28.36 8.18 13.66
CA TRP A 19 -27.97 8.17 12.26
C TRP A 19 -28.60 7.01 11.48
N GLY A 20 -28.81 5.86 12.14
CA GLY A 20 -29.34 4.64 11.54
C GLY A 20 -30.84 4.72 11.26
N CYS A 21 -31.65 4.76 12.32
CA CYS A 21 -33.11 4.74 12.21
C CYS A 21 -33.78 6.12 12.09
N LYS A 22 -33.04 7.23 12.21
CA LYS A 22 -33.56 8.61 12.20
C LYS A 22 -34.48 8.97 13.38
N ASN A 23 -34.69 8.04 14.31
CA ASN A 23 -35.45 8.31 15.52
C ASN A 23 -34.65 9.15 16.52
N ARG A 24 -35.39 9.81 17.39
CA ARG A 24 -34.86 10.67 18.46
C ARG A 24 -34.13 9.85 19.52
N ILE A 25 -33.04 10.42 20.05
CA ILE A 25 -32.30 9.93 21.23
C ILE A 25 -32.54 10.96 22.34
N GLU A 26 -33.25 10.58 23.39
CA GLU A 26 -33.65 11.50 24.44
C GLU A 26 -32.46 11.97 25.30
N VAL A 27 -32.68 13.07 26.02
CA VAL A 27 -31.70 13.59 26.97
C VAL A 27 -31.51 12.56 28.10
N LYS A 28 -30.25 12.23 28.43
CA LYS A 28 -29.85 11.14 29.34
C LYS A 28 -30.04 9.71 28.81
N GLU A 29 -30.53 9.52 27.58
CA GLU A 29 -30.56 8.20 26.96
C GLU A 29 -29.13 7.74 26.60
N LEU A 30 -28.82 6.49 26.94
CA LEU A 30 -27.51 5.88 26.64
C LEU A 30 -27.45 5.51 25.15
N HIS A 31 -26.42 5.99 24.48
CA HIS A 31 -26.23 5.76 23.04
C HIS A 31 -24.75 5.58 22.70
N ALA A 32 -24.47 5.08 21.50
CA ALA A 32 -23.11 4.96 21.00
C ALA A 32 -22.74 6.15 20.11
N VAL A 33 -21.53 6.68 20.29
CA VAL A 33 -20.99 7.75 19.42
C VAL A 33 -19.81 7.21 18.63
N VAL A 34 -20.07 6.76 17.41
CA VAL A 34 -19.00 6.21 16.58
C VAL A 34 -18.19 7.34 15.93
N ILE A 35 -16.89 7.34 16.22
CA ILE A 35 -15.92 8.28 15.64
C ILE A 35 -15.18 7.60 14.50
N LEU A 36 -15.54 7.95 13.27
CA LEU A 36 -14.84 7.45 12.11
C LEU A 36 -13.52 8.23 11.93
N ARG A 37 -12.41 7.62 12.38
CA ARG A 37 -11.05 8.06 12.06
C ARG A 37 -10.78 7.84 10.59
N TYR A 38 -10.26 8.88 9.94
CA TYR A 38 -10.31 9.05 8.51
C TYR A 38 -8.98 8.70 7.82
N GLY A 39 -9.05 8.15 6.61
CA GLY A 39 -7.88 7.73 5.82
C GLY A 39 -7.10 8.91 5.23
N LYS A 40 -6.00 8.62 4.51
CA LYS A 40 -5.09 9.63 3.93
C LYS A 40 -5.82 10.73 3.13
N VAL A 41 -6.86 10.39 2.38
CA VAL A 41 -7.62 11.33 1.54
C VAL A 41 -8.35 12.39 2.37
N GLN A 42 -8.98 12.00 3.47
CA GLN A 42 -9.72 12.94 4.30
C GLN A 42 -8.79 13.77 5.21
N GLN A 43 -7.59 13.26 5.53
CA GLN A 43 -6.53 14.07 6.11
C GLN A 43 -6.10 15.19 5.16
N SER A 44 -6.01 14.92 3.85
CA SER A 44 -5.75 15.94 2.83
C SER A 44 -6.90 16.95 2.73
N LEU A 45 -8.16 16.50 2.76
CA LEU A 45 -9.33 17.40 2.77
C LEU A 45 -9.38 18.28 4.02
N PHE A 46 -9.01 17.77 5.20
CA PHE A 46 -8.89 18.57 6.41
C PHE A 46 -7.80 19.64 6.28
N LYS A 47 -6.62 19.29 5.73
CA LYS A 47 -5.55 20.27 5.48
C LYS A 47 -6.04 21.39 4.55
N LEU A 48 -6.80 21.03 3.52
CA LEU A 48 -7.37 21.99 2.57
C LEU A 48 -8.43 22.88 3.21
N ALA A 49 -9.33 22.32 4.03
CA ALA A 49 -10.32 23.09 4.78
C ALA A 49 -9.70 23.99 5.88
N ALA A 50 -8.61 23.54 6.52
CA ALA A 50 -7.85 24.32 7.48
C ALA A 50 -7.11 25.49 6.80
N ALA A 51 -6.52 25.25 5.63
CA ALA A 51 -5.91 26.30 4.80
C ALA A 51 -6.93 27.36 4.35
N GLN A 52 -8.20 26.96 4.13
CA GLN A 52 -9.31 27.86 3.85
C GLN A 52 -9.90 28.54 5.12
N GLY A 53 -9.31 28.33 6.31
CA GLY A 53 -9.80 28.90 7.57
C GLY A 53 -11.11 28.30 8.10
N ARG A 54 -11.64 27.26 7.44
CA ARG A 54 -12.94 26.64 7.77
C ARG A 54 -12.86 25.57 8.85
N ALA A 55 -11.65 25.13 9.22
CA ALA A 55 -11.45 24.08 10.23
C ALA A 55 -10.58 24.57 11.40
N ARG A 56 -11.19 24.84 12.55
CA ARG A 56 -10.52 25.37 13.76
C ARG A 56 -9.95 24.31 14.72
N SER A 57 -10.28 23.03 14.55
CA SER A 57 -9.78 21.97 15.44
C SER A 57 -9.52 20.66 14.72
N LYS A 58 -8.61 19.84 15.24
CA LYS A 58 -8.37 18.45 14.76
C LYS A 58 -9.64 17.58 14.80
N LYS A 59 -10.71 18.03 15.49
CA LYS A 59 -12.02 17.37 15.52
C LYS A 59 -12.87 17.63 14.26
N ALA A 60 -12.62 18.74 13.56
CA ALA A 60 -13.37 19.11 12.35
C ALA A 60 -13.17 18.13 11.18
N GLY A 61 -12.15 17.26 11.26
CA GLY A 61 -11.94 16.19 10.31
C GLY A 61 -12.64 14.88 10.65
N PHE A 62 -13.33 14.73 11.79
CA PHE A 62 -13.98 13.47 12.16
C PHE A 62 -15.45 13.44 11.77
N LYS A 63 -15.92 12.30 11.24
CA LYS A 63 -17.36 12.03 11.13
C LYS A 63 -17.82 11.33 12.41
N TYR A 64 -18.73 12.00 13.10
CA TYR A 64 -19.42 11.49 14.28
C TYR A 64 -20.77 10.91 13.85
N ARG A 65 -21.10 9.72 14.35
CA ARG A 65 -22.42 9.11 14.16
C ARG A 65 -22.96 8.68 15.50
N ARG A 66 -24.13 9.19 15.86
CA ARG A 66 -24.88 8.74 17.04
C ARG A 66 -25.76 7.58 16.63
N LEU A 67 -25.77 6.50 17.42
CA LEU A 67 -26.56 5.31 17.16
C LEU A 67 -27.23 4.87 18.45
N HIS A 68 -28.50 4.46 18.37
CA HIS A 68 -29.10 3.67 19.44
C HIS A 68 -28.25 2.41 19.69
N LEU A 69 -28.12 2.04 20.96
CA LEU A 69 -27.38 0.84 21.33
C LEU A 69 -28.06 -0.42 20.81
N LYS A 70 -29.39 -0.46 20.97
CA LYS A 70 -30.23 -1.55 20.49
C LYS A 70 -30.40 -1.41 18.97
N ASP A 71 -30.13 -2.50 18.26
CA ASP A 71 -30.29 -2.69 16.81
C ASP A 71 -29.39 -1.82 15.92
N CYS A 72 -29.41 -0.49 16.06
CA CYS A 72 -28.71 0.44 15.19
C CYS A 72 -27.18 0.28 15.23
N LEU A 73 -26.60 0.11 16.42
CA LEU A 73 -25.16 -0.13 16.56
C LEU A 73 -24.75 -1.49 15.94
N GLY A 74 -25.54 -2.54 16.21
CA GLY A 74 -25.30 -3.88 15.69
C GLY A 74 -25.32 -3.91 14.16
N THR A 75 -26.39 -3.40 13.55
CA THR A 75 -26.52 -3.29 12.08
C THR A 75 -25.38 -2.49 11.47
N TRP A 76 -25.00 -1.37 12.11
CA TRP A 76 -23.91 -0.54 11.62
C TRP A 76 -22.55 -1.26 11.66
N LEU A 77 -22.28 -2.04 12.72
CA LEU A 77 -21.04 -2.82 12.85
C LEU A 77 -20.95 -3.90 11.77
N VAL A 78 -22.04 -4.63 11.54
CA VAL A 78 -22.13 -5.65 10.48
C VAL A 78 -21.93 -4.99 9.11
N ALA A 79 -22.66 -3.93 8.79
CA ALA A 79 -22.55 -3.23 7.51
C ALA A 79 -21.13 -2.74 7.23
N ILE A 80 -20.45 -2.16 8.22
CA ILE A 80 -19.05 -1.72 8.06
C ILE A 80 -18.09 -2.90 7.91
N TYR A 81 -18.30 -3.98 8.66
CA TYR A 81 -17.49 -5.18 8.53
C TYR A 81 -17.60 -5.75 7.12
N THR A 82 -18.83 -5.93 6.63
CA THR A 82 -19.15 -6.43 5.29
C THR A 82 -18.56 -5.52 4.21
N TYR A 83 -18.82 -4.22 4.26
CA TYR A 83 -18.23 -3.26 3.32
C TYR A 83 -16.70 -3.31 3.30
N ARG A 84 -16.05 -3.48 4.46
CA ARG A 84 -14.59 -3.61 4.53
C ARG A 84 -14.07 -4.95 4.06
N SER A 85 -14.85 -6.01 4.20
CA SER A 85 -14.54 -7.33 3.70
C SER A 85 -14.66 -7.35 2.17
N GLU A 86 -15.76 -6.83 1.64
CA GLU A 86 -16.03 -6.67 0.22
C GLU A 86 -15.06 -5.70 -0.45
N ALA A 87 -14.82 -4.52 0.13
CA ALA A 87 -13.82 -3.60 -0.40
C ALA A 87 -12.40 -4.19 -0.37
N ARG A 88 -12.13 -5.17 0.50
CA ARG A 88 -10.86 -5.94 0.48
C ARG A 88 -10.87 -7.06 -0.55
N SER A 89 -11.99 -7.75 -0.74
CA SER A 89 -12.13 -8.82 -1.74
C SER A 89 -12.10 -8.26 -3.17
N GLN A 90 -12.76 -7.13 -3.40
CA GLN A 90 -12.76 -6.38 -4.67
C GLN A 90 -11.41 -5.68 -4.94
N ARG A 91 -10.68 -5.31 -3.89
CA ARG A 91 -9.30 -4.77 -4.00
C ARG A 91 -8.24 -5.87 -3.82
N LYS A 92 -8.47 -7.07 -4.35
CA LYS A 92 -7.39 -8.05 -4.51
C LYS A 92 -6.40 -7.55 -5.57
N GLY A 93 -5.46 -6.70 -5.14
CA GLY A 93 -4.41 -6.15 -5.98
C GLY A 93 -4.11 -4.68 -5.68
N ARG A 94 -2.92 -4.22 -6.11
CA ARG A 94 -2.60 -2.79 -6.19
C ARG A 94 -3.62 -2.15 -7.17
N PRO A 95 -4.19 -0.97 -6.92
CA PRO A 95 -5.06 -0.30 -7.90
C PRO A 95 -4.43 -0.30 -9.29
N GLN A 96 -5.20 -0.58 -10.33
CA GLN A 96 -4.71 -0.59 -11.71
C GLN A 96 -4.07 0.78 -12.01
N GLY A 97 -2.82 0.80 -12.50
CA GLY A 97 -2.06 2.04 -12.73
C GLY A 97 -1.38 2.66 -11.51
N SER A 98 -1.54 2.09 -10.31
CA SER A 98 -0.79 2.55 -9.13
C SER A 98 0.59 1.90 -8.99
N SER A 99 0.94 0.93 -9.83
CA SER A 99 2.29 0.38 -9.93
C SER A 99 3.26 1.44 -10.46
N GLN A 100 4.53 1.38 -10.05
CA GLN A 100 5.61 2.14 -10.72
C GLN A 100 5.83 1.67 -12.18
N LEU A 101 5.14 0.60 -12.59
CA LEU A 101 5.21 0.05 -13.93
C LEU A 101 4.07 0.64 -14.77
N PRO A 102 4.33 0.95 -16.04
CA PRO A 102 3.30 1.35 -17.00
C PRO A 102 2.21 0.27 -17.12
N GLN A 103 1.04 0.65 -17.64
CA GLN A 103 -0.01 -0.30 -17.98
C GLN A 103 0.54 -1.26 -19.05
N MET A 104 0.45 -2.55 -18.78
CA MET A 104 0.96 -3.61 -19.66
C MET A 104 -0.16 -4.63 -19.89
N SER A 105 -0.16 -5.26 -21.07
CA SER A 105 -1.01 -6.42 -21.33
C SER A 105 -0.68 -7.57 -20.35
N ASP A 106 -1.60 -8.52 -20.19
CA ASP A 106 -1.35 -9.69 -19.34
C ASP A 106 -0.24 -10.59 -19.90
N GLU A 107 -0.08 -10.64 -21.23
CA GLU A 107 0.99 -11.38 -21.90
C GLU A 107 2.36 -10.75 -21.60
N ASP A 108 2.50 -9.43 -21.76
CA ASP A 108 3.73 -8.71 -21.45
C ASP A 108 4.09 -8.83 -19.96
N ARG A 109 3.07 -8.82 -19.09
CA ARG A 109 3.24 -9.03 -17.65
C ARG A 109 3.82 -10.42 -17.35
N LEU A 110 3.37 -11.46 -18.06
CA LEU A 110 3.91 -12.81 -17.94
C LEU A 110 5.34 -12.90 -18.46
N VAL A 111 5.66 -12.26 -19.60
CA VAL A 111 7.02 -12.19 -20.15
C VAL A 111 7.95 -11.51 -19.15
N ARG A 112 7.57 -10.31 -18.67
CA ARG A 112 8.32 -9.59 -17.65
C ARG A 112 8.54 -10.42 -16.39
N LYS A 113 7.52 -11.13 -15.91
CA LYS A 113 7.65 -12.02 -14.73
C LYS A 113 8.68 -13.13 -14.96
N ARG A 114 8.75 -13.70 -16.17
CA ARG A 114 9.77 -14.68 -16.55
C ARG A 114 11.17 -14.06 -16.57
N LEU A 115 11.32 -12.86 -17.14
CA LEU A 115 12.60 -12.14 -17.18
C LEU A 115 13.10 -11.75 -15.80
N VAL A 116 12.25 -11.19 -14.95
CA VAL A 116 12.57 -10.87 -13.54
C VAL A 116 13.10 -12.11 -12.81
N ARG A 117 12.44 -13.26 -12.98
CA ARG A 117 12.88 -14.53 -12.36
C ARG A 117 14.22 -15.01 -12.90
N ARG A 118 14.44 -14.92 -14.21
CA ARG A 118 15.72 -15.27 -14.84
C ARG A 118 16.85 -14.34 -14.37
N LYS A 119 16.64 -13.02 -14.35
CA LYS A 119 17.60 -12.04 -13.83
C LYS A 119 17.95 -12.33 -12.37
N ALA A 120 16.94 -12.59 -11.53
CA ALA A 120 17.15 -12.97 -10.13
C ALA A 120 17.90 -14.30 -9.95
N ALA A 121 17.73 -15.26 -10.86
CA ALA A 121 18.51 -16.50 -10.87
C ALA A 121 19.97 -16.23 -11.27
N THR A 122 20.21 -15.48 -12.34
CA THR A 122 21.57 -15.09 -12.78
C THR A 122 22.33 -14.31 -11.71
N LEU A 123 21.68 -13.36 -11.02
CA LEU A 123 22.30 -12.62 -9.92
C LEU A 123 22.72 -13.52 -8.75
N ARG A 124 21.95 -14.58 -8.46
CA ARG A 124 22.33 -15.57 -7.44
C ARG A 124 23.52 -16.44 -7.88
N LEU A 125 23.65 -16.71 -9.18
CA LEU A 125 24.81 -17.40 -9.72
C LEU A 125 26.06 -16.51 -9.62
N ILE A 126 25.97 -15.24 -10.04
CA ILE A 126 27.06 -14.25 -9.93
C ILE A 126 27.57 -14.14 -8.49
N LEU A 127 26.67 -14.11 -7.49
CA LEU A 127 27.08 -14.04 -6.09
C LEU A 127 27.91 -15.24 -5.64
N LYS A 128 27.59 -16.44 -6.15
CA LYS A 128 28.25 -17.70 -5.77
C LYS A 128 29.49 -18.01 -6.61
N GLU A 129 29.65 -17.37 -7.75
CA GLU A 129 30.70 -17.68 -8.71
C GLU A 129 32.00 -16.93 -8.35
N GLU A 130 33.11 -17.65 -8.28
CA GLU A 130 34.45 -17.08 -7.99
C GLU A 130 35.40 -17.13 -9.19
N ASP A 131 35.06 -17.91 -10.22
CA ASP A 131 35.81 -17.99 -11.48
C ASP A 131 35.50 -16.78 -12.38
N ASP A 132 36.53 -16.02 -12.74
CA ASP A 132 36.42 -14.79 -13.53
C ASP A 132 35.89 -15.00 -14.95
N GLN A 133 36.27 -16.10 -15.63
CA GLN A 133 35.79 -16.39 -16.97
C GLN A 133 34.30 -16.71 -16.96
N ARG A 134 33.89 -17.52 -15.99
CA ARG A 134 32.48 -17.90 -15.81
C ARG A 134 31.64 -16.71 -15.33
N LEU A 135 32.22 -15.85 -14.50
CA LEU A 135 31.61 -14.60 -14.06
C LEU A 135 31.35 -13.66 -15.25
N ALA A 136 32.30 -13.55 -16.18
CA ALA A 136 32.14 -12.74 -17.40
C ALA A 136 30.95 -13.20 -18.25
N VAL A 137 30.79 -14.52 -18.45
CA VAL A 137 29.64 -15.09 -19.16
C VAL A 137 28.32 -14.77 -18.45
N LEU A 138 28.27 -14.90 -17.12
CA LEU A 138 27.07 -14.63 -16.33
C LEU A 138 26.67 -13.14 -16.34
N VAL A 139 27.64 -12.23 -16.28
CA VAL A 139 27.41 -10.79 -16.41
C VAL A 139 26.94 -10.43 -17.82
N GLY A 140 27.54 -11.03 -18.86
CA GLY A 140 27.07 -10.88 -20.24
C GLY A 140 25.61 -11.33 -20.42
N ARG A 141 25.26 -12.50 -19.85
CA ARG A 141 23.89 -13.01 -19.83
C ARG A 141 22.92 -12.09 -19.07
N MET A 142 23.38 -11.44 -18.01
CA MET A 142 22.56 -10.46 -17.28
C MET A 142 22.28 -9.23 -18.16
N LYS A 143 23.30 -8.68 -18.82
CA LYS A 143 23.15 -7.54 -19.74
C LYS A 143 22.24 -7.87 -20.93
N SER A 144 22.29 -9.10 -21.45
CA SER A 144 21.39 -9.51 -22.54
C SER A 144 19.94 -9.65 -22.10
N LEU A 145 19.67 -10.07 -20.86
CA LEU A 145 18.32 -10.11 -20.30
C LEU A 145 17.71 -8.71 -20.13
N ASP A 146 18.52 -7.71 -19.79
CA ASP A 146 18.07 -6.32 -19.66
C ASP A 146 17.67 -5.71 -21.01
N ARG A 147 18.25 -6.19 -22.11
CA ARG A 147 17.91 -5.74 -23.48
C ARG A 147 16.69 -6.43 -24.09
N GLN A 148 16.06 -7.40 -23.41
CA GLN A 148 14.94 -8.17 -23.97
C GLN A 148 13.58 -7.45 -23.87
N MET A 149 13.47 -6.35 -23.12
CA MET A 149 12.27 -5.51 -23.07
C MET A 149 12.64 -4.05 -22.82
N ASP A 150 11.93 -3.12 -23.45
CA ASP A 150 12.07 -1.67 -23.22
C ASP A 150 11.67 -1.24 -21.80
N ILE A 151 10.85 -2.05 -21.13
CA ILE A 151 10.41 -1.76 -19.76
C ILE A 151 11.43 -2.31 -18.79
N ASP A 152 12.17 -1.39 -18.20
CA ASP A 152 13.28 -1.67 -17.30
C ASP A 152 12.88 -2.68 -16.20
N VAL A 153 13.66 -3.74 -16.08
CA VAL A 153 13.51 -4.72 -14.99
C VAL A 153 14.11 -4.06 -13.76
N ILE A 154 13.33 -3.18 -13.12
CA ILE A 154 13.71 -2.37 -11.94
C ILE A 154 14.61 -3.19 -11.00
N GLU A 155 15.90 -2.88 -11.00
CA GLU A 155 16.94 -3.62 -10.25
C GLU A 155 16.68 -3.61 -8.74
N ASN A 156 16.01 -2.54 -8.29
CA ASN A 156 15.63 -2.27 -6.91
C ASN A 156 14.44 -3.09 -6.41
N MET A 157 13.84 -3.97 -7.22
CA MET A 157 12.73 -4.83 -6.76
C MET A 157 13.17 -6.01 -5.89
N ALA A 158 14.47 -6.30 -5.82
CA ALA A 158 15.02 -7.23 -4.84
C ALA A 158 15.69 -6.40 -3.74
N ARG A 159 15.00 -6.22 -2.60
CA ARG A 159 15.69 -5.79 -1.37
C ARG A 159 16.80 -6.79 -1.07
N ARG A 160 18.04 -6.35 -1.18
CA ARG A 160 19.24 -7.08 -0.76
C ARG A 160 19.84 -6.36 0.44
N SER A 161 20.59 -7.07 1.27
CA SER A 161 21.42 -6.40 2.28
C SER A 161 22.48 -5.56 1.58
N GLU A 162 22.92 -4.50 2.25
CA GLU A 162 23.93 -3.59 1.70
C GLU A 162 25.24 -4.32 1.34
N SER A 163 25.64 -5.29 2.17
CA SER A 163 26.82 -6.14 1.93
C SER A 163 26.72 -6.94 0.63
N THR A 164 25.55 -7.54 0.35
CA THR A 164 25.32 -8.30 -0.88
C THR A 164 25.34 -7.41 -2.11
N THR A 165 24.78 -6.19 -2.01
CA THR A 165 24.82 -5.22 -3.11
C THR A 165 26.26 -4.78 -3.43
N ARG A 166 27.06 -4.49 -2.40
CA ARG A 166 28.48 -4.13 -2.57
C ARG A 166 29.27 -5.26 -3.24
N LEU A 167 29.10 -6.50 -2.77
CA LEU A 167 29.78 -7.66 -3.34
C LEU A 167 29.40 -7.88 -4.81
N LEU A 168 28.11 -7.76 -5.14
CA LEU A 168 27.63 -7.91 -6.51
C LEU A 168 28.24 -6.84 -7.44
N ASN A 169 28.27 -5.58 -7.00
CA ASN A 169 28.87 -4.49 -7.76
C ASN A 169 30.38 -4.69 -7.93
N GLN A 170 31.08 -5.20 -6.90
CA GLN A 170 32.49 -5.53 -6.99
C GLN A 170 32.75 -6.63 -8.02
N LYS A 171 31.96 -7.71 -8.01
CA LYS A 171 32.07 -8.81 -9.00
C LYS A 171 31.78 -8.34 -10.42
N ILE A 172 30.75 -7.51 -10.62
CA ILE A 172 30.44 -6.92 -11.93
C ILE A 172 31.58 -6.00 -12.40
N ARG A 173 32.12 -5.17 -11.50
CA ARG A 173 33.24 -4.27 -11.81
C ARG A 173 34.51 -5.03 -12.18
N ARG A 174 34.84 -6.09 -11.45
CA ARG A 174 35.96 -6.99 -11.74
C ARG A 174 35.90 -7.50 -13.17
N VAL A 175 34.72 -7.95 -13.63
CA VAL A 175 34.51 -8.37 -15.02
C VAL A 175 34.71 -7.24 -16.03
N MET A 176 34.30 -6.01 -15.70
CA MET A 176 34.46 -4.86 -16.60
C MET A 176 35.91 -4.37 -16.70
N GLU A 177 36.73 -4.70 -15.71
CA GLU A 177 38.16 -4.35 -15.65
C GLU A 177 39.07 -5.48 -16.18
N LEU A 178 38.50 -6.65 -16.51
CA LEU A 178 39.25 -7.67 -17.24
C LEU A 178 39.62 -7.10 -18.62
N PRO A 179 40.92 -7.04 -18.97
CA PRO A 179 41.32 -6.63 -20.31
C PRO A 179 40.65 -7.58 -21.31
N ASP A 180 40.13 -7.04 -22.42
CA ASP A 180 39.46 -7.78 -23.49
C ASP A 180 40.35 -8.93 -24.00
N GLY A 181 40.27 -10.06 -23.31
CA GLY A 181 40.95 -11.30 -23.62
C GLY A 181 39.89 -12.35 -23.84
N HIS A 182 39.70 -12.69 -25.11
CA HIS A 182 38.83 -13.75 -25.64
C HIS A 182 37.38 -13.34 -25.93
N ARG A 183 37.22 -12.56 -27.02
CA ARG A 183 36.17 -12.86 -28.00
C ARG A 183 36.59 -14.03 -28.85
#